data_AF-A0A0F9YID9-F1
#
_entry.id   AF-A0A0F9YID9-F1
#
_cell.length_a   1.000
_cell.length_b   1.000
_cell.length_c   1.000
_cell.angle_alpha   90.00
_cell.angle_beta   90.00
_cell.angle_gamma   90.00
#
_symmetry.space_group_name_H-M   'P 1'
#
loop_
_entity.id
_entity.type
_entity.pdbx_description
1 polymer ?
#
loop_
_entity_poly.entity_id
_entity_poly.type
_entity_poly.pdbx_seq_one_letter_code
_entity_poly.pdbx_strand_id
1 'polypeptide(L)'
;MNKVDRFLKTHSPRTGRGKRIKEVKSNLTDNESAKMTTNKVTIQGYNGVATVDKKHQIIIDAQAFGEGQEHHTLQPVLETVEARFKKLGIAENIYQKGTVVTADTGFANDKFIGNKFEQPQAGPEGESHG
;
A
#
# COMPACT_ATOMS: atom_id res chain seq x y z
N MET A 1 19.62 -17.55 28.26
CA MET A 1 18.82 -17.39 27.04
C MET A 1 19.36 -16.21 26.26
N ASN A 2 19.76 -16.41 25.01
CA ASN A 2 20.18 -15.30 24.17
C ASN A 2 18.94 -14.57 23.60
N LYS A 3 19.12 -13.37 23.04
CA LYS A 3 18.01 -12.55 22.49
C LYS A 3 17.26 -13.28 21.36
N VAL A 4 17.94 -14.13 20.60
CA VAL A 4 17.36 -14.88 19.48
C VAL A 4 16.45 -16.01 19.98
N ASP A 5 16.87 -16.75 21.01
CA ASP A 5 16.07 -17.82 21.63
C ASP A 5 14.74 -17.29 22.17
N ARG A 6 14.79 -16.10 22.81
CA ARG A 6 13.59 -15.44 23.32
C ARG A 6 12.65 -15.02 22.19
N PHE A 7 13.21 -14.46 21.11
CA PHE A 7 12.43 -14.03 19.96
C PHE A 7 11.71 -15.21 19.29
N LEU A 8 12.44 -16.29 18.99
CA LEU A 8 11.89 -17.50 18.36
C LEU A 8 10.81 -18.18 19.21
N LYS A 9 10.87 -18.06 20.55
CA LYS A 9 9.87 -18.63 21.46
C LYS A 9 8.59 -17.79 21.61
N THR A 10 8.64 -16.51 21.28
CA THR A 10 7.55 -15.56 21.60
C THR A 10 6.85 -14.98 20.37
N HIS A 11 7.47 -15.08 19.19
CA HIS A 11 6.93 -14.49 17.96
C HIS A 11 6.48 -15.58 17.00
N SER A 12 5.30 -15.38 16.41
CA SER A 12 4.79 -16.24 15.34
C SER A 12 5.55 -15.99 14.03
N PRO A 13 5.68 -17.02 13.17
CA PRO A 13 6.15 -16.88 11.80
C PRO A 13 5.46 -15.73 11.06
N ARG A 14 6.23 -14.90 10.36
CA ARG A 14 5.66 -13.77 9.59
C ARG A 14 5.28 -14.24 8.20
N THR A 15 3.99 -14.26 7.89
CA THR A 15 3.49 -14.64 6.57
C THR A 15 3.54 -13.46 5.60
N GLY A 16 4.23 -13.62 4.47
CA GLY A 16 4.28 -12.60 3.42
C GLY A 16 3.02 -12.59 2.55
N ARG A 17 2.70 -11.42 1.99
CA ARG A 17 1.52 -11.20 1.12
C ARG A 17 1.82 -11.29 -0.38
N GLY A 18 2.95 -11.89 -0.76
CA GLY A 18 3.32 -12.10 -2.16
C GLY A 18 2.43 -13.10 -2.90
N LYS A 19 2.61 -13.26 -4.23
CA LYS A 19 1.86 -14.23 -5.06
C LYS A 19 1.89 -15.66 -4.47
N ARG A 20 2.95 -16.02 -3.75
CA ARG A 20 3.01 -17.23 -2.92
C ARG A 20 2.98 -16.81 -1.45
N ILE A 21 1.97 -17.28 -0.73
CA ILE A 21 1.87 -17.11 0.72
C ILE A 21 2.96 -17.99 1.34
N LYS A 22 4.07 -17.36 1.74
CA LYS A 22 5.21 -18.02 2.37
C LYS A 22 5.66 -17.20 3.56
N GLU A 23 6.24 -17.88 4.54
CA GLU A 23 6.94 -17.20 5.62
C GLU A 23 8.04 -16.31 5.01
N VAL A 24 8.03 -15.05 5.40
CA VAL A 24 9.05 -14.06 5.07
C VAL A 24 9.96 -13.87 6.26
N LYS A 25 11.18 -13.43 6.00
CA LYS A 25 12.19 -13.23 7.03
C LYS A 25 11.68 -12.27 8.11
N SER A 26 11.66 -12.78 9.34
CA SER A 26 11.41 -12.04 10.57
C SER A 26 12.60 -11.16 10.93
N ASN A 27 12.35 -10.11 11.70
CA ASN A 27 13.36 -9.14 12.08
C ASN A 27 13.37 -8.88 13.58
N LEU A 28 14.56 -8.95 14.17
CA LEU A 28 14.76 -8.94 15.62
C LEU A 28 14.54 -7.56 16.25
N THR A 29 14.87 -6.49 15.53
CA THR A 29 14.71 -5.11 16.05
C THR A 29 13.30 -4.57 15.87
N ASP A 30 12.65 -4.96 14.78
CA ASP A 30 11.26 -4.61 14.47
C ASP A 30 10.72 -5.62 13.45
N ASN A 31 9.91 -6.56 13.93
CA ASN A 31 9.39 -7.66 13.09
C ASN A 31 8.33 -7.21 12.08
N GLU A 32 7.75 -6.02 12.28
CA GLU A 32 6.80 -5.45 11.33
C GLU A 32 7.53 -4.81 10.15
N SER A 33 8.77 -4.35 10.30
CA SER A 33 9.56 -3.75 9.21
C SER A 33 9.90 -4.70 8.04
N ALA A 34 10.05 -4.13 6.84
CA ALA A 34 10.57 -4.84 5.66
C ALA A 34 12.09 -4.68 5.54
N LYS A 35 12.72 -5.68 4.93
CA LYS A 35 14.03 -5.50 4.28
C LYS A 35 13.80 -5.30 2.78
N MET A 36 14.23 -4.16 2.28
CA MET A 36 14.08 -3.73 0.90
C MET A 36 15.47 -3.68 0.26
N THR A 37 15.69 -4.52 -0.74
CA THR A 37 16.98 -4.60 -1.45
C THR A 37 16.90 -3.76 -2.71
N THR A 38 17.80 -2.78 -2.82
CA THR A 38 18.06 -2.03 -4.06
C THR A 38 19.35 -2.53 -4.69
N ASN A 39 19.64 -2.12 -5.93
CA ASN A 39 20.88 -2.49 -6.64
C ASN A 39 22.18 -2.09 -5.91
N LYS A 40 22.10 -1.20 -4.91
CA LYS A 40 23.26 -0.66 -4.19
C LYS A 40 23.29 -1.05 -2.70
N VAL A 41 22.13 -1.15 -2.06
CA VAL A 41 22.06 -1.36 -0.60
C VAL A 41 20.76 -2.05 -0.19
N THR A 42 20.79 -2.79 0.92
CA THR A 42 19.61 -3.29 1.61
C THR A 42 19.24 -2.36 2.76
N ILE A 43 18.02 -1.84 2.74
CA ILE A 43 17.48 -0.94 3.77
C ILE A 43 16.43 -1.70 4.56
N GLN A 44 16.39 -1.51 5.87
CA GLN A 44 15.29 -1.95 6.72
C GLN A 44 14.39 -0.75 7.00
N GLY A 45 13.08 -0.90 6.79
CA GLY A 45 12.14 0.18 7.06
C GLY A 45 10.71 -0.15 6.64
N TYR A 46 9.93 0.90 6.46
CA TYR A 46 8.54 0.85 6.01
C TYR A 46 8.41 1.62 4.70
N ASN A 47 7.48 1.17 3.87
CA ASN A 47 7.01 1.97 2.77
C ASN A 47 5.89 2.89 3.24
N GLY A 48 6.09 4.21 3.11
CA GLY A 48 5.10 5.22 3.48
C GLY A 48 4.21 5.55 2.28
N VAL A 49 2.90 5.39 2.43
CA VAL A 49 1.93 5.75 1.40
C VAL A 49 1.03 6.86 1.92
N ALA A 50 0.87 7.92 1.14
CA ALA A 50 -0.02 9.03 1.45
C ALA A 50 -1.10 9.18 0.36
N THR A 51 -2.33 9.45 0.79
CA THR A 51 -3.43 9.85 -0.08
C THR A 51 -3.65 11.34 0.06
N VAL A 52 -3.69 12.04 -1.07
CA VAL A 52 -3.72 13.50 -1.12
C VAL A 52 -4.92 13.97 -1.94
N ASP A 53 -5.64 14.98 -1.44
CA ASP A 53 -6.66 15.69 -2.22
C ASP A 53 -5.99 16.45 -3.37
N LYS A 54 -6.43 16.17 -4.61
CA LYS A 54 -5.84 16.78 -5.82
C LYS A 54 -5.97 18.31 -5.86
N LYS A 55 -7.10 18.86 -5.43
CA LYS A 55 -7.41 20.29 -5.57
C LYS A 55 -6.71 21.13 -4.51
N HIS A 56 -6.67 20.63 -3.29
CA HIS A 56 -6.18 21.37 -2.13
C HIS A 56 -4.82 20.92 -1.62
N GLN A 57 -4.27 19.82 -2.17
CA GLN A 57 -2.97 19.24 -1.79
C GLN A 57 -2.90 18.90 -0.29
N ILE A 58 -4.04 18.48 0.28
CA ILE A 58 -4.16 18.09 1.68
C ILE A 58 -4.00 16.58 1.79
N ILE A 59 -3.13 16.14 2.71
CA ILE A 59 -3.01 14.72 3.05
C ILE A 59 -4.29 14.31 3.78
N ILE A 60 -5.08 13.45 3.15
CA ILE A 60 -6.32 12.92 3.73
C ILE A 60 -6.11 11.56 4.39
N ASP A 61 -4.99 10.88 4.09
CA ASP A 61 -4.54 9.65 4.75
C ASP A 61 -3.03 9.42 4.60
N ALA A 62 -2.42 8.77 5.58
CA ALA A 62 -1.02 8.35 5.55
C ALA A 62 -0.85 7.04 6.32
N GLN A 63 -0.19 6.06 5.69
CA GLN A 63 0.00 4.71 6.23
C GLN A 63 1.45 4.26 6.02
N ALA A 64 1.92 3.38 6.89
CA ALA A 64 3.24 2.76 6.80
C ALA A 64 3.09 1.24 6.62
N PHE A 65 3.71 0.69 5.59
CA PHE A 65 3.65 -0.73 5.26
C PHE A 65 5.02 -1.37 5.46
N GLY A 66 5.05 -2.43 6.26
CA GLY A 66 6.23 -3.26 6.54
C GLY A 66 6.66 -4.17 5.40
N GLU A 67 6.38 -3.78 4.16
CA GLU A 67 6.49 -4.59 2.96
C GLU A 67 7.10 -3.76 1.82
N GLY A 68 8.01 -4.35 1.04
CA GLY A 68 8.76 -3.63 0.01
C GLY A 68 8.10 -3.55 -1.37
N GLN A 69 6.93 -4.12 -1.56
CA GLN A 69 6.19 -4.12 -2.85
C GLN A 69 4.86 -3.40 -2.66
N GLU A 70 4.49 -2.49 -3.55
CA GLU A 70 3.32 -1.61 -3.36
C GLU A 70 1.99 -2.23 -3.79
N HIS A 71 2.03 -3.28 -4.60
CA HIS A 71 0.87 -3.92 -5.24
C HIS A 71 -0.25 -4.38 -4.28
N HIS A 72 0.04 -4.58 -2.99
CA HIS A 72 -0.95 -5.02 -1.99
C HIS A 72 -1.40 -3.90 -1.04
N THR A 73 -0.86 -2.69 -1.20
CA THR A 73 -1.09 -1.56 -0.29
C THR A 73 -2.25 -0.67 -0.74
N LEU A 74 -2.61 -0.68 -2.04
CA LEU A 74 -3.67 0.17 -2.58
C LEU A 74 -5.05 -0.12 -1.94
N GLN A 75 -5.45 -1.38 -1.85
CA GLN A 75 -6.74 -1.74 -1.26
C GLN A 75 -6.87 -1.30 0.21
N PRO A 76 -5.92 -1.60 1.11
CA PRO A 76 -5.92 -1.08 2.48
C PRO A 76 -6.03 0.45 2.56
N VAL A 77 -5.38 1.16 1.63
CA VAL A 77 -5.46 2.62 1.53
C VAL A 77 -6.88 3.07 1.19
N LEU A 78 -7.49 2.52 0.15
CA LEU A 78 -8.85 2.87 -0.25
C LEU A 78 -9.88 2.58 0.85
N GLU A 79 -9.78 1.42 1.48
CA GLU A 79 -10.67 1.02 2.58
C GLU A 79 -10.55 1.97 3.78
N THR A 80 -9.32 2.41 4.11
CA THR A 80 -9.07 3.34 5.23
C THR A 80 -9.63 4.72 4.93
N VAL A 81 -9.47 5.21 3.70
CA VAL A 81 -10.01 6.51 3.28
C VAL A 81 -11.55 6.46 3.30
N GLU A 82 -12.18 5.43 2.75
CA GLU A 82 -13.64 5.27 2.82
C GLU A 82 -14.15 5.23 4.27
N ALA A 83 -13.52 4.40 5.12
CA ALA A 83 -13.88 4.30 6.53
C ALA A 83 -13.74 5.63 7.27
N ARG A 84 -12.70 6.42 6.97
CA ARG A 84 -12.50 7.76 7.55
C ARG A 84 -13.63 8.71 7.15
N PHE A 85 -13.96 8.78 5.86
CA PHE A 85 -15.01 9.68 5.36
C PHE A 85 -16.40 9.31 5.91
N LYS A 86 -16.68 8.02 6.03
CA LYS A 86 -17.89 7.51 6.68
C LYS A 86 -17.93 7.88 8.16
N LYS A 87 -16.84 7.65 8.90
CA LYS A 87 -16.74 7.98 10.33
C LYS A 87 -16.93 9.48 10.59
N LEU A 88 -16.46 10.33 9.70
CA LEU A 88 -16.61 11.78 9.80
C LEU A 88 -17.98 12.29 9.31
N GLY A 89 -18.85 11.41 8.81
CA GLY A 89 -20.16 11.79 8.27
C GLY A 89 -20.09 12.61 6.97
N ILE A 90 -18.94 12.62 6.28
CA ILE A 90 -18.73 13.40 5.06
C ILE A 90 -19.36 12.68 3.87
N ALA A 91 -19.20 11.36 3.79
CA ALA A 91 -19.79 10.53 2.76
C ALA A 91 -19.88 9.07 3.21
N GLU A 92 -20.99 8.40 2.91
CA GLU A 92 -21.16 6.96 3.19
C GLU A 92 -20.31 6.08 2.28
N ASN A 93 -20.10 6.50 1.04
CA ASN A 93 -19.17 5.88 0.11
C ASN A 93 -18.66 6.96 -0.86
N ILE A 94 -17.39 7.32 -0.75
CA ILE A 94 -16.78 8.37 -1.57
C ILE A 94 -16.58 7.95 -3.02
N TYR A 95 -16.53 6.65 -3.30
CA TYR A 95 -16.17 6.12 -4.61
C TYR A 95 -17.38 5.87 -5.52
N GLN A 96 -18.57 5.68 -4.95
CA GLN A 96 -19.82 5.45 -5.70
C GLN A 96 -20.21 6.60 -6.65
N LYS A 97 -19.75 7.83 -6.39
CA LYS A 97 -20.13 9.03 -7.16
C LYS A 97 -19.09 9.45 -8.21
N GLY A 98 -18.23 8.53 -8.65
CA GLY A 98 -17.23 8.82 -9.69
C GLY A 98 -15.97 9.52 -9.18
N THR A 99 -15.61 9.33 -7.91
CA THR A 99 -14.32 9.81 -7.39
C THR A 99 -13.18 9.12 -8.12
N VAL A 100 -12.37 9.93 -8.80
CA VAL A 100 -11.20 9.45 -9.54
C VAL A 100 -10.04 9.27 -8.57
N VAL A 101 -9.51 8.05 -8.50
CA VAL A 101 -8.27 7.74 -7.78
C VAL A 101 -7.15 7.53 -8.78
N THR A 102 -6.06 8.26 -8.58
CA THR A 102 -4.80 8.07 -9.32
C THR A 102 -3.75 7.51 -8.38
N ALA A 103 -3.02 6.49 -8.81
CA ALA A 103 -1.90 5.88 -8.07
C ALA A 103 -0.71 5.65 -9.01
N ASP A 104 0.49 5.50 -8.47
CA ASP A 104 1.67 5.14 -9.26
C ASP A 104 1.48 3.76 -9.92
N THR A 105 2.14 3.56 -11.06
CA THR A 105 2.30 2.26 -11.73
C THR A 105 2.78 1.15 -10.79
N GLY A 106 3.53 1.49 -9.73
CA GLY A 106 3.94 0.56 -8.67
C GLY A 106 2.78 -0.14 -7.93
N PHE A 107 1.56 0.41 -8.00
CA PHE A 107 0.36 -0.19 -7.41
C PHE A 107 -0.41 -1.11 -8.38
N ALA A 108 -0.07 -1.15 -9.66
CA ALA A 108 -0.78 -1.95 -10.66
C ALA A 108 -0.64 -3.46 -10.38
N ASN A 109 -1.73 -4.21 -10.40
CA ASN A 109 -1.73 -5.67 -10.15
C ASN A 109 -2.84 -6.35 -10.97
N ASP A 110 -2.60 -7.58 -11.40
CA ASP A 110 -3.53 -8.46 -12.14
C ASP A 110 -4.88 -8.65 -11.41
N LYS A 111 -4.92 -8.40 -10.09
CA LYS A 111 -6.14 -8.48 -9.26
C LYS A 111 -6.93 -7.16 -9.20
N PHE A 112 -6.36 -6.05 -9.66
CA PHE A 112 -7.06 -4.78 -9.80
C PHE A 112 -7.91 -4.79 -11.08
N ILE A 113 -8.84 -5.73 -11.15
CA ILE A 113 -9.85 -5.81 -12.20
C ILE A 113 -11.14 -5.24 -11.62
N GLY A 114 -11.33 -3.94 -11.84
CA GLY A 114 -12.57 -3.24 -12.22
C GLY A 114 -13.86 -3.38 -11.42
N ASN A 115 -14.03 -4.35 -10.52
CA ASN A 115 -15.37 -4.66 -9.99
C ASN A 115 -15.79 -3.83 -8.77
N LYS A 116 -14.96 -2.87 -8.33
CA LYS A 116 -15.34 -1.89 -7.29
C LYS A 116 -14.90 -0.45 -7.55
N PHE A 117 -13.94 -0.23 -8.45
CA PHE A 117 -13.42 1.09 -8.82
C PHE A 117 -13.08 1.04 -10.31
N GLU A 118 -13.86 1.69 -11.17
CA GLU A 118 -13.58 1.76 -12.60
C GLU A 118 -12.20 2.39 -12.84
N GLN A 119 -11.45 1.81 -13.80
CA GLN A 119 -10.16 2.36 -14.21
C GLN A 119 -10.39 3.76 -14.81
N PRO A 120 -9.61 4.78 -14.42
CA PRO A 120 -9.61 6.03 -15.16
C PRO A 120 -9.14 5.73 -16.59
N GLN A 121 -9.95 6.14 -17.57
CA GLN A 121 -9.52 6.15 -18.97
C GLN A 121 -8.18 6.89 -19.05
N ALA A 122 -7.20 6.27 -19.70
CA ALA A 122 -5.99 6.96 -20.10
C ALA A 122 -6.41 8.24 -20.84
N GLY A 123 -5.91 9.39 -20.39
CA GLY A 123 -6.10 10.65 -21.09
C GLY A 123 -5.63 10.50 -22.55
N PRO A 124 -6.16 11.31 -23.47
CA PRO A 124 -5.85 11.18 -24.89
C PRO A 124 -4.34 11.13 -25.10
N GLU A 125 -3.89 10.12 -25.86
CA GLU A 125 -2.49 9.97 -26.25
C GLU A 125 -2.02 11.29 -26.85
N GLY A 126 -0.98 11.87 -26.27
CA GLY A 126 -0.42 13.13 -26.76
C GLY A 126 -0.01 12.98 -28.22
N GLU A 127 -0.53 13.86 -29.07
CA GLU A 127 -0.04 14.06 -30.43
C GLU A 127 1.47 14.27 -30.40
N SER A 128 2.20 13.34 -31.03
CA SER A 128 3.61 13.53 -31.30
C SER A 128 3.77 14.62 -32.36
N HIS A 129 4.14 15.82 -31.93
CA HIS A 129 4.69 16.81 -32.85
C HIS A 129 6.14 16.45 -33.15
N GLY A 130 6.33 15.81 -34.31
CA GLY A 130 7.55 15.91 -35.11
C GLY A 130 7.47 17.10 -36.06
#